data_AF-A0A7Y1CDI2-F1
#
_entry.id   AF-A0A7Y1CDI2-F1
#
_cell.length_a   1.000
_cell.length_b   1.000
_cell.length_c   1.000
_cell.angle_alpha   90.00
_cell.angle_beta   90.00
_cell.angle_gamma   90.00
#
_symmetry.space_group_name_H-M   'P 1'
#
loop_
_entity.id
_entity.type
_entity.pdbx_description
1 polymer ?
#
loop_
_entity_poly.entity_id
_entity_poly.type
_entity_poly.pdbx_seq_one_letter_code
_entity_poly.pdbx_strand_id
1 'polypeptide(L)' 'MRYRDLVGKTASELKACTKAGAPEWLVGYAKASMAKADYFHSKRRSVTCPARTRAMNELLQLGDVLRYWKRWA' A
#
# COMPACT_ATOMS: atom_id res chain seq x y z
N MET A 1 6.48 -7.49 10.56
CA MET A 1 5.56 -7.93 9.49
C MET A 1 6.38 -8.21 8.24
N ARG A 2 6.22 -9.35 7.55
CA ARG A 2 6.96 -9.59 6.30
C ARG A 2 6.34 -8.76 5.18
N TYR A 3 7.14 -8.34 4.20
CA TYR A 3 6.67 -7.53 3.06
C TYR A 3 5.45 -8.13 2.36
N ARG A 4 5.49 -9.44 2.08
CA ARG A 4 4.35 -10.16 1.47
C ARG A 4 3.06 -10.01 2.26
N ASP A 5 3.13 -10.08 3.60
CA ASP A 5 1.95 -9.94 4.45
C ASP A 5 1.38 -8.52 4.36
N LEU A 6 2.25 -7.51 4.34
CA LEU A 6 1.86 -6.11 4.20
C LEU A 6 1.16 -5.87 2.86
N VAL A 7 1.78 -6.28 1.76
CA VAL A 7 1.19 -6.13 0.42
C VAL A 7 -0.13 -6.89 0.31
N GLY A 8 -0.20 -8.12 0.82
CA GLY A 8 -1.43 -8.92 0.81
C GLY A 8 -2.58 -8.28 1.58
N LYS A 9 -2.30 -7.68 2.74
CA LYS A 9 -3.29 -6.92 3.53
C LYS A 9 -3.74 -5.66 2.79
N THR A 10 -2.81 -4.83 2.33
CA THR A 10 -3.12 -3.58 1.62
C THR A 10 -3.90 -3.85 0.33
N ALA A 11 -3.56 -4.91 -0.41
CA ALA A 11 -4.30 -5.33 -1.60
C ALA A 11 -5.75 -5.72 -1.29
N SER A 12 -5.95 -6.44 -0.18
CA SER A 12 -7.28 -6.86 0.29
C SER A 12 -8.12 -5.67 0.73
N GLU A 13 -7.51 -4.73 1.46
CA GLU A 13 -8.15 -3.47 1.87
C GLU A 13 -8.52 -2.61 0.67
N LEU A 14 -7.62 -2.48 -0.31
CA LEU A 14 -7.88 -1.74 -1.55
C LEU A 14 -9.05 -2.35 -2.31
N LYS A 15 -9.08 -3.68 -2.47
CA LYS A 15 -10.20 -4.38 -3.13
C LYS A 15 -11.53 -4.13 -2.41
N ALA A 16 -11.52 -4.11 -1.07
CA ALA A 16 -12.70 -3.78 -0.28
C ALA A 16 -13.13 -2.32 -0.48
N CYS A 17 -12.18 -1.38 -0.50
CA CYS A 17 -12.46 0.04 -0.73
C CYS A 17 -13.04 0.29 -2.13
N THR A 18 -12.46 -0.33 -3.16
CA THR A 18 -12.99 -0.25 -4.54
C THR A 18 -14.42 -0.77 -4.63
N LYS A 19 -14.74 -1.88 -3.95
CA LYS A 19 -16.12 -2.41 -3.89
C LYS A 19 -17.09 -1.46 -3.17
N ALA A 20 -16.61 -0.71 -2.19
CA ALA A 20 -17.42 0.25 -1.44
C ALA A 20 -17.54 1.62 -2.13
N GLY A 21 -17.00 1.79 -3.36
CA GLY A 21 -17.12 3.04 -4.11
C GLY A 21 -16.02 4.06 -3.81
N ALA A 22 -14.81 3.59 -3.47
CA ALA A 22 -13.67 4.49 -3.27
C ALA A 22 -13.42 5.39 -4.49
N PRO A 23 -13.13 6.69 -4.25
CA PRO A 23 -12.90 7.62 -5.34
C PRO A 23 -11.66 7.21 -6.15
N GLU A 24 -11.68 7.48 -7.46
CA GLU A 24 -10.64 7.03 -8.39
C GLU A 24 -9.24 7.49 -7.99
N TRP A 25 -9.10 8.70 -7.44
CA TRP A 25 -7.81 9.22 -6.98
C TRP A 25 -7.22 8.37 -5.85
N LEU A 26 -8.04 7.84 -4.94
CA LEU A 26 -7.60 7.00 -3.82
C LEU A 26 -7.17 5.63 -4.35
N VAL A 27 -7.94 5.06 -5.28
CA VAL A 27 -7.60 3.79 -5.93
C VAL A 27 -6.31 3.93 -6.74
N GLY A 28 -6.15 5.01 -7.49
CA GLY A 28 -4.95 5.33 -8.27
C GLY A 28 -3.72 5.51 -7.38
N TYR A 29 -3.85 6.30 -6.31
CA TYR A 29 -2.81 6.51 -5.32
C TYR A 29 -2.37 5.20 -4.66
N ALA A 30 -3.32 4.34 -4.29
CA ALA A 30 -3.04 3.05 -3.70
C ALA A 30 -2.25 2.12 -4.64
N LYS A 31 -2.69 2.01 -5.91
CA LYS A 31 -1.99 1.23 -6.93
C LYS A 31 -0.58 1.72 -7.19
N ALA A 32 -0.38 3.04 -7.29
CA ALA A 32 0.94 3.64 -7.51
C ALA A 32 1.90 3.36 -6.32
N SER A 33 1.40 3.49 -5.10
CA SER A 33 2.17 3.22 -3.87
C SER A 33 2.56 1.75 -3.75
N MET A 34 1.65 0.83 -4.07
CA MET A 34 1.96 -0.60 -4.12
C MET A 34 3.02 -0.93 -5.18
N ALA A 35 2.89 -0.38 -6.39
CA ALA A 35 3.88 -0.58 -7.46
C ALA A 35 5.27 -0.04 -7.10
N LYS A 36 5.33 1.13 -6.45
CA LYS A 36 6.57 1.71 -5.93
C LYS A 36 7.24 0.79 -4.91
N ALA A 37 6.46 0.22 -3.99
CA ALA A 37 6.99 -0.71 -3.00
C ALA A 37 7.51 -2.01 -3.64
N ASP A 38 6.81 -2.57 -4.62
CA ASP A 38 7.26 -3.75 -5.37
C ASP A 38 8.57 -3.47 -6.12
N TYR A 39 8.70 -2.30 -6.74
CA TYR A 39 9.93 -1.87 -7.40
C TYR A 39 11.10 -1.83 -6.42
N PHE A 40 10.94 -1.15 -5.28
CA PHE A 40 12.02 -1.04 -4.30
C PHE A 40 12.33 -2.36 -3.59
N HIS A 41 11.34 -3.21 -3.36
CA HIS A 41 11.57 -4.54 -2.80
C HIS A 41 12.29 -5.47 -3.78
N SER A 42 11.91 -5.47 -5.06
CA SER A 42 12.48 -6.38 -6.07
C SER A 42 13.90 -5.97 -6.50
N LYS A 43 14.15 -4.66 -6.65
CA LYS A 43 15.43 -4.14 -7.17
C LYS A 43 16.46 -3.79 -6.10
N ARG A 44 16.05 -3.49 -4.86
CA ARG A 44 17.00 -3.10 -3.78
C ARG A 44 17.03 -4.14 -2.67
N ARG A 45 17.95 -5.11 -2.81
CA ARG A 45 18.15 -6.21 -1.85
C ARG A 45 18.62 -5.73 -0.47
N SER A 46 19.34 -4.61 -0.39
CA SER A 46 19.80 -4.10 0.90
C SER A 46 18.62 -3.66 1.78
N VAL A 47 18.53 -4.27 2.96
CA VAL A 47 17.54 -3.95 4.00
C VAL A 47 17.75 -2.54 4.55
N THR A 48 18.98 -2.02 4.46
CA THR A 48 19.32 -0.66 4.93
C THR A 48 19.01 0.43 3.91
N CYS A 49 18.42 0.10 2.75
CA CYS A 49 18.13 1.10 1.73
C CYS A 49 17.03 2.08 2.19
N PRO A 50 17.31 3.38 2.33
CA PRO A 50 16.32 4.35 2.81
C PRO A 50 15.08 4.44 1.92
N ALA A 51 15.25 4.26 0.61
CA ALA A 51 14.14 4.27 -0.35
C ALA A 51 13.18 3.08 -0.17
N ARG A 52 13.73 1.90 0.19
CA ARG A 52 12.92 0.72 0.51
C ARG A 52 12.14 0.95 1.79
N THR A 53 12.77 1.48 2.83
CA THR A 53 12.10 1.81 4.11
C THR A 53 10.99 2.83 3.90
N ARG A 54 11.23 3.91 3.13
CA ARG A 54 10.17 4.89 2.80
C ARG A 54 9.00 4.25 2.08
N ALA A 55 9.25 3.42 1.06
CA ALA A 55 8.17 2.76 0.32
C ALA A 55 7.36 1.78 1.20
N MET A 56 8.00 1.11 2.17
CA MET A 56 7.29 0.26 3.13
C MET A 56 6.47 1.10 4.14
N ASN A 57 6.97 2.25 4.58
CA ASN A 57 6.22 3.16 5.44
C ASN A 57 5.01 3.77 4.71
N GLU A 58 5.17 4.13 3.44
CA GLU A 58 4.06 4.59 2.58
C GLU A 58 2.97 3.51 2.44
N LEU A 59 3.35 2.24 2.26
CA LEU A 59 2.40 1.11 2.25
C LEU A 59 1.64 0.94 3.57
N LEU A 60 2.32 1.11 4.71
CA LEU A 60 1.69 1.04 6.03
C LEU A 60 0.66 2.16 6.20
N GLN A 61 1.05 3.40 5.90
CA GLN A 61 0.17 4.56 5.95
C GLN A 61 -1.03 4.39 5.00
N LEU A 62 -0.80 3.85 3.79
CA LEU A 62 -1.87 3.57 2.84
C LEU A 62 -2.90 2.61 3.42
N GLY A 63 -2.48 1.54 4.12
CA GLY A 63 -3.42 0.62 4.77
C GLY A 63 -4.28 1.31 5.82
N ASP A 64 -3.71 2.23 6.60
CA ASP A 64 -4.47 3.04 7.56
C ASP A 64 -5.46 3.99 6.86
N VAL A 65 -5.05 4.62 5.75
CA VAL A 65 -5.94 5.48 4.94
C VAL A 65 -7.11 4.69 4.35
N LEU A 66 -6.85 3.50 3.80
CA LEU A 66 -7.89 2.63 3.25
C LEU A 66 -8.86 2.15 4.34
N ARG A 67 -8.35 1.76 5.51
CA ARG A 67 -9.19 1.39 6.67
C ARG A 67 -10.01 2.56 7.18
N TYR A 68 -9.42 3.76 7.27
CA TYR A 68 -10.10 4.96 7.67
C TYR A 68 -11.21 5.30 6.68
N TRP A 69 -10.91 5.36 5.39
CA TRP A 69 -11.90 5.65 4.35
C TRP A 69 -13.07 4.67 4.41
N LYS A 70 -12.79 3.36 4.48
CA LYS A 70 -13.83 2.32 4.58
C LYS A 70 -14.73 2.47 5.82
N ARG A 71 -14.20 3.02 6.92
CA ARG A 71 -14.99 3.23 8.15
C ARG A 71 -16.00 4.37 8.00
N TRP A 72 -15.72 5.33 7.11
CA TRP A 72 -16.50 6.56 6.93
C TRP A 72 -17.21 6.64 5.57
N ALA A 73 -17.07 5.62 4.74
CA ALA A 73 -17.80 5.40 3.50
C ALA A 73 -19.06 4.57 3.77
#